data_AF-A0AAW0B6A1-F1
#
_entry.id   AF-A0AAW0B6A1-F1
#
_cell.length_a   1.000
_cell.length_b   1.000
_cell.length_c   1.000
_cell.angle_alpha   90.00
_cell.angle_beta   90.00
_cell.angle_gamma   90.00
#
_symmetry.space_group_name_H-M   'P 1'
#
loop_
_entity.id
_entity.type
_entity.pdbx_description
1 polymer ?
#
loop_
_entity_poly.entity_id
_entity_poly.type
_entity_poly.pdbx_seq_one_letter_code
_entity_poly.pdbx_strand_id
1 'polypeptide(L)'
;MSQPDIKACSPAIPPSGTPPAGDTAVMSKKLWDIQQSKPVVLSYYFMGGTQNQQAAVTNTITPDTIVTKTLDTWTQYANVVFDKTSDISSSDIRINFVSGNGSWSAIGVDARSFCIKDPDTGKTTSYNATMNLGWLADANPPSAEDASTILHEFGHALGMMHEHQSPARGERIHLKTLEVYRYYRPLLNYDDKLVKSQVIDTYDLAVVSNYSQLDLKSIMMYFMPASLNEEGIDIPVNLTLSKLDKAFITLNYPGNANCKISIYKALDDAGVTGPAVTDIVKATNNGDYPTARQKFIDYNQSVMKLNDVNKSFLGSVGGVSQENGILSKLPTFLDNPLLKAILKNIANQVMVQRAITADIGVPGTAQRDVLDSIGALITSPELAAA
;
A
#
# COMPACT_ATOMS: atom_id res chain seq x y z
N MET A 1 -34.54 -5.22 7.76
CA MET A 1 -33.67 -4.34 6.96
C MET A 1 -32.94 -5.24 5.98
N SER A 2 -33.22 -5.13 4.69
CA SER A 2 -32.46 -5.84 3.66
C SER A 2 -31.00 -5.39 3.76
N GLN A 3 -30.07 -6.33 3.93
CA GLN A 3 -28.66 -5.98 3.83
C GLN A 3 -28.40 -5.43 2.42
N PRO A 4 -27.68 -4.31 2.26
CA PRO A 4 -27.28 -3.86 0.93
C PRO A 4 -26.54 -4.99 0.22
N ASP A 5 -26.66 -5.09 -1.11
CA ASP A 5 -25.86 -6.00 -1.93
C ASP A 5 -24.38 -5.58 -1.84
N ILE A 6 -23.70 -6.05 -0.79
CA ILE A 6 -22.35 -5.58 -0.43
C ILE A 6 -21.33 -6.24 -1.36
N LYS A 7 -20.84 -5.44 -2.33
CA LYS A 7 -19.72 -5.71 -3.24
C LYS A 7 -18.36 -5.74 -2.55
N ALA A 8 -18.13 -6.67 -1.62
CA ALA A 8 -16.81 -6.86 -1.00
C ALA A 8 -15.92 -7.74 -1.87
N CYS A 9 -14.69 -7.29 -2.21
CA CYS A 9 -13.73 -8.13 -2.93
C CYS A 9 -13.59 -9.50 -2.24
N SER A 10 -13.61 -10.55 -3.05
CA SER A 10 -13.50 -11.93 -2.58
C SER A 10 -12.04 -12.38 -2.76
N PRO A 11 -11.54 -13.33 -1.97
CA PRO A 11 -10.22 -13.88 -2.22
C PRO A 11 -10.21 -14.62 -3.56
N ALA A 12 -9.11 -14.52 -4.31
CA ALA A 12 -8.87 -15.38 -5.46
C ALA A 12 -8.96 -16.85 -5.02
N ILE A 13 -9.74 -17.66 -5.72
CA ILE A 13 -9.80 -19.11 -5.47
C ILE A 13 -8.45 -19.69 -5.94
N PRO A 14 -7.58 -20.18 -5.04
CA PRO A 14 -6.32 -20.75 -5.46
C PRO A 14 -6.57 -22.04 -6.25
N PRO A 15 -5.79 -22.33 -7.30
CA PRO A 15 -5.83 -23.65 -7.93
C PRO A 15 -5.36 -24.69 -6.90
N SER A 16 -6.28 -25.50 -6.41
CA SER A 16 -6.13 -26.53 -5.37
C SER A 16 -5.72 -26.04 -3.97
N GLY A 17 -6.71 -25.98 -3.07
CA GLY A 17 -6.53 -26.18 -1.63
C GLY A 17 -5.75 -25.12 -0.86
N THR A 18 -6.49 -24.31 -0.10
CA THR A 18 -6.02 -23.42 0.96
C THR A 18 -5.12 -22.27 0.47
N PRO A 19 -5.56 -21.00 0.59
CA PRO A 19 -4.60 -19.90 0.48
C PRO A 19 -3.54 -20.11 1.59
N PRO A 20 -2.23 -20.09 1.27
CA PRO A 20 -1.23 -20.12 2.33
C PRO A 20 -1.46 -18.90 3.23
N ALA A 21 -1.65 -19.17 4.51
CA ALA A 21 -1.58 -18.14 5.53
C ALA A 21 -0.18 -17.54 5.49
N GLY A 22 -0.07 -16.24 5.23
CA GLY A 22 1.12 -15.45 5.57
C GLY A 22 2.26 -15.36 4.57
N ASP A 23 2.19 -15.96 3.37
CA ASP A 23 3.33 -15.90 2.46
C ASP A 23 3.30 -14.75 1.44
N THR A 24 4.18 -13.78 1.70
CA THR A 24 4.83 -12.83 0.77
C THR A 24 4.07 -11.56 0.36
N ALA A 25 3.63 -10.75 1.31
CA ALA A 25 3.27 -9.35 1.04
C ALA A 25 4.50 -8.44 0.90
N VAL A 26 5.53 -8.83 0.14
CA VAL A 26 6.57 -7.89 -0.28
C VAL A 26 6.04 -7.17 -1.50
N MET A 27 5.35 -6.03 -1.33
CA MET A 27 4.89 -5.18 -2.44
C MET A 27 5.95 -5.12 -3.56
N SER A 28 7.24 -4.92 -3.24
CA SER A 28 8.32 -4.85 -4.24
C SER A 28 8.58 -6.14 -5.03
N LYS A 29 8.35 -7.33 -4.47
CA LYS A 29 8.48 -8.61 -5.21
C LYS A 29 7.24 -8.92 -6.04
N LYS A 30 6.11 -8.26 -5.74
CA LYS A 30 4.86 -8.43 -6.48
C LYS A 30 4.75 -7.46 -7.67
N LEU A 31 5.45 -6.32 -7.63
CA LEU A 31 5.47 -5.38 -8.75
C LEU A 31 6.05 -5.99 -10.02
N TRP A 32 5.44 -5.68 -11.16
CA TRP A 32 6.00 -5.99 -12.48
C TRP A 32 7.38 -5.39 -12.71
N ASP A 33 8.22 -6.15 -13.40
CA ASP A 33 9.56 -5.75 -13.78
C ASP A 33 9.56 -4.44 -14.58
N ILE A 34 10.41 -3.50 -14.18
CA ILE A 34 10.62 -2.24 -14.93
C ILE A 34 11.97 -2.25 -15.61
N GLN A 35 12.02 -1.61 -16.77
CA GLN A 35 13.23 -1.46 -17.57
C GLN A 35 13.61 0.01 -17.66
N GLN A 36 14.88 0.27 -17.97
CA GLN A 36 15.37 1.62 -18.22
C GLN A 36 14.61 2.25 -19.40
N SER A 37 14.10 3.46 -19.18
CA SER A 37 13.46 4.33 -20.17
C SER A 37 12.28 3.70 -20.94
N LYS A 38 11.66 2.64 -20.41
CA LYS A 38 10.54 1.94 -21.06
C LYS A 38 9.35 1.79 -20.13
N PRO A 39 8.12 1.89 -20.66
CA PRO A 39 6.93 1.50 -19.92
C PRO A 39 6.90 -0.02 -19.68
N VAL A 40 6.18 -0.44 -18.65
CA VAL A 40 5.78 -1.84 -18.51
C VAL A 40 4.61 -2.10 -19.44
N VAL A 41 4.70 -3.09 -20.31
CA VAL A 41 3.58 -3.52 -21.16
C VAL A 41 3.00 -4.78 -20.54
N LEU A 42 1.72 -4.74 -20.17
CA LEU A 42 0.98 -5.87 -19.60
C LEU A 42 -0.08 -6.29 -20.60
N SER A 43 0.04 -7.51 -21.10
CA SER A 43 -0.96 -8.08 -22.01
C SER A 43 -2.17 -8.57 -21.22
N TYR A 44 -3.39 -8.31 -21.70
CA TYR A 44 -4.60 -8.83 -21.10
C TYR A 44 -5.51 -9.56 -22.09
N TYR A 45 -6.24 -10.55 -21.58
CA TYR A 45 -7.17 -11.38 -22.35
C TYR A 45 -8.50 -11.54 -21.60
N PHE A 46 -9.63 -11.41 -22.32
CA PHE A 46 -10.96 -11.66 -21.78
C PHE A 46 -11.35 -13.12 -21.98
N MET A 47 -11.51 -13.86 -20.89
CA MET A 47 -12.04 -15.21 -20.84
C MET A 47 -13.57 -15.19 -20.77
N GLY A 48 -14.21 -14.69 -21.85
CA GLY A 48 -15.66 -14.53 -21.94
C GLY A 48 -16.15 -13.13 -21.55
N GLY A 49 -17.30 -13.05 -20.88
CA GLY A 49 -18.00 -11.80 -20.58
C GLY A 49 -18.81 -11.25 -21.74
N THR A 50 -19.87 -10.49 -21.43
CA THR A 50 -20.69 -9.82 -22.45
C THR A 50 -19.94 -8.63 -23.06
N GLN A 51 -20.47 -8.10 -24.17
CA GLN A 51 -19.91 -6.90 -24.78
C GLN A 51 -19.92 -5.72 -23.80
N ASN A 52 -20.96 -5.57 -22.97
CA ASN A 52 -21.04 -4.49 -22.01
C ASN A 52 -20.02 -4.66 -20.87
N GLN A 53 -19.84 -5.88 -20.37
CA GLN A 53 -18.84 -6.18 -19.33
C GLN A 53 -17.41 -5.92 -19.82
N GLN A 54 -17.07 -6.38 -21.03
CA GLN A 54 -15.77 -6.08 -21.63
C GLN A 54 -15.62 -4.57 -21.88
N ALA A 55 -16.68 -3.91 -22.35
CA ALA A 55 -16.70 -2.47 -22.54
C ALA A 55 -16.53 -1.71 -21.22
N ALA A 56 -17.03 -2.20 -20.09
CA ALA A 56 -16.86 -1.54 -18.79
C ALA A 56 -15.40 -1.48 -18.35
N VAL A 57 -14.62 -2.52 -18.65
CA VAL A 57 -13.17 -2.54 -18.41
C VAL A 57 -12.47 -1.52 -19.33
N THR A 58 -12.87 -1.47 -20.61
CA THR A 58 -12.19 -0.67 -21.64
C THR A 58 -12.79 0.71 -21.90
N ASN A 59 -13.87 1.14 -21.25
CA ASN A 59 -14.53 2.44 -21.42
C ASN A 59 -14.88 3.02 -20.05
N THR A 60 -14.68 4.32 -19.81
CA THR A 60 -15.22 5.04 -18.64
C THR A 60 -16.58 5.62 -19.00
N ILE A 61 -17.49 5.69 -18.03
CA ILE A 61 -18.65 6.60 -18.10
C ILE A 61 -18.72 7.52 -16.89
N THR A 62 -18.96 8.82 -17.16
CA THR A 62 -19.98 9.72 -16.57
C THR A 62 -19.82 11.15 -17.15
N PRO A 63 -20.78 12.08 -16.96
CA PRO A 63 -21.92 12.36 -17.84
C PRO A 63 -21.61 13.40 -18.94
N ASP A 64 -20.47 14.09 -18.87
CA ASP A 64 -20.12 15.20 -19.75
C ASP A 64 -18.73 14.97 -20.37
N THR A 65 -18.72 14.19 -21.46
CA THR A 65 -17.68 14.05 -22.49
C THR A 65 -16.23 14.41 -22.14
N ILE A 66 -15.49 13.49 -21.52
CA ILE A 66 -14.16 13.04 -21.96
C ILE A 66 -14.11 11.53 -21.70
N VAL A 67 -14.07 10.72 -22.77
CA VAL A 67 -13.94 9.27 -22.67
C VAL A 67 -12.53 8.96 -22.15
N THR A 68 -12.39 8.83 -20.84
CA THR A 68 -11.29 8.03 -20.28
C THR A 68 -11.72 6.56 -20.39
N LYS A 69 -10.81 5.59 -20.30
CA LYS A 69 -11.16 4.18 -20.12
C LYS A 69 -10.93 3.83 -18.65
N THR A 70 -11.77 3.03 -18.01
CA THR A 70 -11.59 2.69 -16.58
C THR A 70 -10.18 2.15 -16.32
N LEU A 71 -9.72 1.27 -17.21
CA LEU A 71 -8.35 0.76 -17.28
C LEU A 71 -7.26 1.85 -17.44
N ASP A 72 -7.53 2.90 -18.22
CA ASP A 72 -6.61 4.02 -18.44
C ASP A 72 -6.48 4.94 -17.22
N THR A 73 -7.32 4.79 -16.21
CA THR A 73 -7.21 5.59 -14.97
C THR A 73 -5.87 5.33 -14.29
N TRP A 74 -5.41 4.08 -14.24
CA TRP A 74 -4.09 3.75 -13.69
C TRP A 74 -2.96 4.25 -14.59
N THR A 75 -3.11 4.16 -15.91
CA THR A 75 -2.08 4.57 -16.89
C THR A 75 -1.89 6.09 -16.97
N GLN A 76 -2.79 6.88 -16.37
CA GLN A 76 -2.59 8.31 -16.16
C GLN A 76 -1.56 8.65 -15.08
N TYR A 77 -1.21 7.69 -14.22
CA TYR A 77 -0.29 7.88 -13.10
C TYR A 77 0.89 6.92 -13.13
N ALA A 78 0.70 5.72 -13.68
CA ALA A 78 1.72 4.67 -13.79
C ALA A 78 2.35 4.64 -15.18
N ASN A 79 3.64 4.33 -15.28
CA ASN A 79 4.32 4.03 -16.55
C ASN A 79 4.04 2.59 -17.01
N VAL A 80 2.75 2.30 -17.20
CA VAL A 80 2.23 0.98 -17.57
C VAL A 80 1.29 1.15 -18.76
N VAL A 81 1.34 0.20 -19.69
CA VAL A 81 0.47 0.08 -20.84
C VAL A 81 -0.25 -1.26 -20.75
N PHE A 82 -1.58 -1.24 -20.84
CA PHE A 82 -2.37 -2.46 -20.96
C PHE A 82 -2.69 -2.74 -22.43
N ASP A 83 -2.22 -3.87 -22.93
CA ASP A 83 -2.40 -4.26 -24.33
C ASP A 83 -3.31 -5.47 -24.46
N LYS A 84 -4.35 -5.38 -25.28
CA LYS A 84 -5.29 -6.50 -25.45
C LYS A 84 -4.69 -7.49 -26.43
N THR A 85 -4.45 -8.72 -25.99
CA THR A 85 -4.00 -9.81 -26.87
C THR A 85 -5.17 -10.68 -27.33
N SER A 86 -5.03 -11.29 -28.52
CA SER A 86 -5.92 -12.35 -29.01
C SER A 86 -5.46 -13.75 -28.60
N ASP A 87 -4.27 -13.87 -28.03
CA ASP A 87 -3.66 -15.12 -27.60
C ASP A 87 -3.54 -15.18 -26.07
N ILE A 88 -4.40 -15.98 -25.45
CA ILE A 88 -4.41 -16.19 -24.00
C ILE A 88 -3.05 -16.68 -23.46
N SER A 89 -2.26 -17.40 -24.26
CA SER A 89 -0.94 -17.90 -23.84
C SER A 89 0.09 -16.79 -23.64
N SER A 90 -0.10 -15.67 -24.33
CA SER A 90 0.74 -14.48 -24.25
C SER A 90 0.27 -13.47 -23.21
N SER A 91 -0.84 -13.74 -22.51
CA SER A 91 -1.48 -12.79 -21.59
C SER A 91 -0.94 -12.84 -20.17
N ASP A 92 -0.49 -11.68 -19.66
CA ASP A 92 -0.14 -11.50 -18.25
C ASP A 92 -1.39 -11.53 -17.36
N ILE A 93 -2.48 -10.88 -17.80
CA ILE A 93 -3.74 -10.75 -17.08
C ILE A 93 -4.87 -11.47 -17.83
N ARG A 94 -5.53 -12.42 -17.17
CA ARG A 94 -6.63 -13.23 -17.73
C ARG A 94 -7.90 -12.99 -16.96
N ILE A 95 -8.86 -12.32 -17.58
CA ILE A 95 -10.02 -11.74 -16.90
C ILE A 95 -11.27 -12.56 -17.24
N ASN A 96 -11.91 -13.16 -16.24
CA ASN A 96 -13.25 -13.74 -16.38
C ASN A 96 -14.32 -12.85 -15.71
N PHE A 97 -15.59 -13.20 -15.99
CA PHE A 97 -16.77 -12.47 -15.53
C PHE A 97 -17.79 -13.43 -14.90
N VAL A 98 -17.29 -14.40 -14.12
CA VAL A 98 -18.13 -15.46 -13.54
C VAL A 98 -18.85 -14.90 -12.33
N SER A 99 -20.16 -14.70 -12.48
CA SER A 99 -21.04 -14.27 -11.40
C SER A 99 -21.08 -15.30 -10.26
N GLY A 100 -21.17 -14.81 -9.02
CA GLY A 100 -21.14 -15.63 -7.80
C GLY A 100 -19.75 -16.06 -7.33
N ASN A 101 -18.70 -15.87 -8.15
CA ASN A 101 -17.31 -16.17 -7.77
C ASN A 101 -16.56 -14.96 -7.20
N GLY A 102 -17.28 -13.89 -6.84
CA GLY A 102 -16.69 -12.67 -6.31
C GLY A 102 -15.86 -11.88 -7.32
N SER A 103 -15.13 -10.88 -6.84
CA SER A 103 -14.22 -10.05 -7.65
C SER A 103 -12.88 -10.14 -6.96
N TRP A 104 -11.87 -10.46 -7.74
CA TRP A 104 -10.54 -10.72 -7.24
C TRP A 104 -9.53 -10.59 -8.36
N SER A 105 -8.28 -10.37 -7.99
CA SER A 105 -7.13 -10.44 -8.88
C SER A 105 -5.94 -11.05 -8.16
N ALA A 106 -5.13 -11.78 -8.91
CA ALA A 106 -3.75 -12.07 -8.52
C ALA A 106 -3.00 -10.75 -8.35
N ILE A 107 -2.02 -10.76 -7.44
CA ILE A 107 -1.26 -9.57 -7.07
C ILE A 107 -0.02 -9.48 -7.96
N GLY A 108 -0.04 -8.53 -8.91
CA GLY A 108 1.08 -8.27 -9.81
C GLY A 108 1.64 -9.53 -10.48
N VAL A 109 2.94 -9.76 -10.36
CA VAL A 109 3.64 -10.88 -11.03
C VAL A 109 3.17 -12.27 -10.59
N ASP A 110 2.43 -12.39 -9.47
CA ASP A 110 1.84 -13.67 -9.08
C ASP A 110 0.89 -14.22 -10.15
N ALA A 111 0.31 -13.35 -10.99
CA ALA A 111 -0.51 -13.73 -12.13
C ALA A 111 0.19 -14.76 -13.06
N ARG A 112 1.53 -14.73 -13.14
CA ARG A 112 2.35 -15.69 -13.91
C ARG A 112 2.33 -17.10 -13.32
N SER A 113 2.08 -17.24 -12.02
CA SER A 113 2.06 -18.53 -11.30
C SER A 113 0.72 -19.25 -11.37
N PHE A 114 -0.34 -18.62 -11.90
CA PHE A 114 -1.69 -19.20 -11.99
C PHE A 114 -1.85 -20.23 -13.12
N CYS A 115 -0.76 -20.72 -13.71
CA CYS A 115 -0.76 -21.80 -14.70
C CYS A 115 -0.75 -23.17 -13.99
N ILE A 116 -1.74 -24.05 -14.25
CA ILE A 116 -1.63 -25.45 -13.82
C ILE A 116 -0.80 -26.20 -14.87
N LYS A 117 0.34 -26.75 -14.44
CA LYS A 117 0.96 -27.88 -15.14
C LYS A 117 0.09 -29.11 -14.88
N ASP A 118 -0.36 -29.74 -15.95
CA ASP A 118 -0.90 -31.09 -15.89
C ASP A 118 0.12 -32.00 -15.16
N PRO A 119 -0.25 -32.59 -14.01
CA PRO A 119 0.67 -33.38 -13.21
C PRO A 119 1.12 -34.68 -13.90
N ASP A 120 0.35 -35.19 -14.87
CA ASP A 120 0.66 -36.44 -15.58
C ASP A 120 1.44 -36.19 -16.88
N THR A 121 1.24 -35.04 -17.53
CA THR A 121 1.86 -34.75 -18.84
C THR A 121 2.90 -33.63 -18.82
N GLY A 122 3.00 -32.87 -17.73
CA GLY A 122 3.88 -31.70 -17.61
C GLY A 122 3.50 -30.52 -18.52
N LYS A 123 2.39 -30.62 -19.26
CA LYS A 123 1.90 -29.59 -20.18
C LYS A 123 1.01 -28.59 -19.43
N THR A 124 1.11 -27.30 -19.75
CA THR A 124 0.16 -26.30 -19.25
C THR A 124 -1.19 -26.52 -19.95
N THR A 125 -2.17 -27.13 -19.27
CA THR A 125 -3.42 -27.59 -19.93
C THR A 125 -4.63 -26.70 -19.65
N SER A 126 -4.55 -25.69 -18.78
CA SER A 126 -5.59 -24.66 -18.64
C SER A 126 -4.99 -23.36 -18.11
N TYR A 127 -5.09 -22.29 -18.90
CA TYR A 127 -4.79 -20.94 -18.43
C TYR A 127 -5.90 -20.52 -17.45
N ASN A 128 -5.66 -20.63 -16.14
CA ASN A 128 -6.66 -20.15 -15.17
C ASN A 128 -6.77 -18.63 -15.25
N ALA A 129 -7.96 -18.10 -14.97
CA ALA A 129 -8.14 -16.67 -14.75
C ALA A 129 -7.16 -16.18 -13.69
N THR A 130 -6.61 -14.98 -13.89
CA THR A 130 -5.82 -14.25 -12.89
C THR A 130 -6.63 -13.13 -12.28
N MET A 131 -7.82 -12.87 -12.80
CA MET A 131 -8.76 -11.88 -12.29
C MET A 131 -10.18 -12.33 -12.62
N ASN A 132 -11.10 -12.17 -11.66
CA ASN A 132 -12.53 -12.27 -11.89
C ASN A 132 -13.20 -10.94 -11.58
N LEU A 133 -14.14 -10.56 -12.42
CA LEU A 133 -15.00 -9.39 -12.24
C LEU A 133 -16.45 -9.85 -12.10
N GLY A 134 -16.75 -10.59 -11.03
CA GLY A 134 -18.01 -11.34 -10.89
C GLY A 134 -19.25 -10.52 -10.51
N TRP A 135 -19.09 -9.23 -10.22
CA TRP A 135 -20.17 -8.34 -9.76
C TRP A 135 -20.56 -7.31 -10.82
N LEU A 136 -19.87 -7.33 -11.97
CA LEU A 136 -20.13 -6.40 -13.04
C LEU A 136 -21.48 -6.71 -13.67
N ALA A 137 -22.38 -5.74 -13.55
CA ALA A 137 -23.65 -5.76 -14.25
C ALA A 137 -23.41 -5.81 -15.77
N ASP A 138 -24.31 -6.48 -16.48
CA ASP A 138 -24.36 -6.42 -17.95
C ASP A 138 -25.02 -5.10 -18.39
N ALA A 139 -24.37 -3.98 -18.07
CA ALA A 139 -24.85 -2.64 -18.31
C ALA A 139 -23.83 -1.80 -19.06
N ASN A 140 -24.30 -1.00 -20.01
CA ASN A 140 -23.51 0.01 -20.70
C ASN A 140 -24.34 1.30 -20.74
N PRO A 141 -23.96 2.33 -19.98
CA PRO A 141 -22.72 2.42 -19.20
C PRO A 141 -22.62 1.53 -17.95
N PRO A 142 -21.45 1.02 -17.53
CA PRO A 142 -21.21 0.58 -16.15
C PRO A 142 -21.59 1.64 -15.12
N SER A 143 -21.99 1.17 -13.94
CA SER A 143 -22.17 2.03 -12.76
C SER A 143 -20.83 2.53 -12.22
N ALA A 144 -20.87 3.54 -11.34
CA ALA A 144 -19.67 4.01 -10.65
C ALA A 144 -19.05 2.93 -9.75
N GLU A 145 -19.88 2.06 -9.16
CA GLU A 145 -19.43 0.93 -8.35
C GLU A 145 -18.73 -0.14 -9.20
N ASP A 146 -19.25 -0.42 -10.39
CA ASP A 146 -18.61 -1.32 -11.34
C ASP A 146 -17.23 -0.79 -11.76
N ALA A 147 -17.14 0.52 -12.06
CA ALA A 147 -15.87 1.17 -12.35
C ALA A 147 -14.91 1.11 -11.14
N SER A 148 -15.42 1.33 -9.93
CA SER A 148 -14.66 1.22 -8.69
C SER A 148 -14.08 -0.18 -8.48
N THR A 149 -14.88 -1.22 -8.69
CA THR A 149 -14.42 -2.62 -8.61
C THR A 149 -13.33 -2.89 -9.64
N ILE A 150 -13.50 -2.44 -10.88
CA ILE A 150 -12.46 -2.59 -11.91
C ILE A 150 -11.16 -1.90 -11.48
N LEU A 151 -11.24 -0.65 -10.99
CA LEU A 151 -10.05 0.06 -10.51
C LEU A 151 -9.33 -0.68 -9.36
N HIS A 152 -10.09 -1.21 -8.41
CA HIS A 152 -9.57 -1.98 -7.28
C HIS A 152 -8.83 -3.24 -7.76
N GLU A 153 -9.47 -4.06 -8.61
CA GLU A 153 -8.87 -5.30 -9.10
C GLU A 153 -7.64 -5.04 -9.98
N PHE A 154 -7.65 -3.97 -10.77
CA PHE A 154 -6.45 -3.57 -11.51
C PHE A 154 -5.36 -2.97 -10.61
N GLY A 155 -5.71 -2.42 -9.43
CA GLY A 155 -4.74 -2.07 -8.39
C GLY A 155 -3.99 -3.31 -7.91
N HIS A 156 -4.70 -4.40 -7.61
CA HIS A 156 -4.07 -5.70 -7.32
C HIS A 156 -3.24 -6.22 -8.48
N ALA A 157 -3.75 -6.16 -9.71
CA ALA A 157 -2.99 -6.57 -10.89
C ALA A 157 -1.72 -5.73 -11.08
N LEU A 158 -1.62 -4.53 -10.52
CA LEU A 158 -0.41 -3.68 -10.48
C LEU A 158 0.44 -3.89 -9.23
N GLY A 159 0.07 -4.84 -8.36
CA GLY A 159 0.82 -5.21 -7.17
C GLY A 159 0.42 -4.46 -5.89
N MET A 160 -0.69 -3.70 -5.90
CA MET A 160 -1.22 -3.07 -4.69
C MET A 160 -1.91 -4.09 -3.79
N MET A 161 -1.77 -3.90 -2.48
CA MET A 161 -2.40 -4.72 -1.44
C MET A 161 -3.60 -3.98 -0.83
N HIS A 162 -4.41 -4.66 -0.03
CA HIS A 162 -5.54 -4.02 0.65
C HIS A 162 -5.08 -3.03 1.72
N GLU A 163 -5.68 -1.84 1.73
CA GLU A 163 -5.34 -0.77 2.66
C GLU A 163 -5.81 -1.09 4.09
N HIS A 164 -6.94 -1.79 4.27
CA HIS A 164 -7.43 -2.17 5.62
C HIS A 164 -6.55 -3.22 6.31
N GLN A 165 -5.67 -3.90 5.57
CA GLN A 165 -4.69 -4.82 6.14
C GLN A 165 -3.34 -4.13 6.37
N SER A 166 -3.23 -2.82 6.13
CA SER A 166 -2.02 -2.05 6.39
C SER A 166 -1.55 -2.25 7.84
N PRO A 167 -0.24 -2.46 8.07
CA PRO A 167 0.32 -2.47 9.42
C PRO A 167 0.05 -1.18 10.21
N ALA A 168 -0.20 -0.07 9.51
CA ALA A 168 -0.57 1.22 10.10
C ALA A 168 -2.05 1.30 10.53
N ARG A 169 -2.88 0.27 10.30
CA ARG A 169 -4.32 0.33 10.60
C ARG A 169 -4.59 0.72 12.05
N GLY A 170 -3.89 0.10 13.00
CA GLY A 170 -4.07 0.34 14.45
C GLY A 170 -3.75 1.77 14.90
N GLU A 171 -3.20 2.63 14.04
CA GLU A 171 -2.99 4.04 14.36
C GLU A 171 -4.28 4.87 14.18
N ARG A 172 -5.29 4.32 13.50
CA ARG A 172 -6.53 5.05 13.16
C ARG A 172 -7.82 4.24 13.29
N ILE A 173 -7.77 2.91 13.14
CA ILE A 173 -8.94 2.02 13.11
C ILE A 173 -8.66 0.77 13.94
N HIS A 174 -9.51 0.51 14.93
CA HIS A 174 -9.52 -0.72 15.71
C HIS A 174 -10.79 -1.53 15.42
N LEU A 175 -10.62 -2.78 15.00
CA LEU A 175 -11.74 -3.62 14.60
C LEU A 175 -12.48 -4.17 15.81
N LYS A 176 -13.81 -4.05 15.82
CA LYS A 176 -14.70 -4.83 16.70
C LYS A 176 -14.78 -6.25 16.17
N THR A 177 -13.79 -7.08 16.49
CA THR A 177 -13.59 -8.42 15.90
C THR A 177 -14.85 -9.28 15.86
N LEU A 178 -15.67 -9.30 16.92
CA LEU A 178 -16.92 -10.07 16.94
C LEU A 178 -17.94 -9.57 15.91
N GLU A 179 -18.06 -8.24 15.77
CA GLU A 179 -18.96 -7.63 14.78
C GLU A 179 -18.44 -7.83 13.35
N VAL A 180 -17.12 -7.82 13.15
CA VAL A 180 -16.50 -8.19 11.87
C VAL A 180 -16.84 -9.62 11.48
N TYR A 181 -16.70 -10.60 12.38
CA TYR A 181 -17.11 -11.98 12.10
C TYR A 181 -18.62 -12.08 11.79
N ARG A 182 -19.47 -11.43 12.59
CA ARG A 182 -20.92 -11.42 12.37
C ARG A 182 -21.29 -10.89 10.99
N TYR A 183 -20.58 -9.86 10.55
CA TYR A 183 -20.82 -9.20 9.27
C TYR A 183 -20.29 -10.00 8.07
N TYR A 184 -19.04 -10.49 8.14
CA TYR A 184 -18.36 -11.09 6.98
C TYR A 184 -18.54 -12.61 6.84
N ARG A 185 -18.89 -13.35 7.90
CA ARG A 185 -19.10 -14.80 7.79
C ARG A 185 -20.11 -15.19 6.70
N PRO A 186 -21.31 -14.58 6.61
CA PRO A 186 -22.27 -14.92 5.57
C PRO A 186 -21.75 -14.64 4.15
N LEU A 187 -20.83 -13.69 4.01
CA LEU A 187 -20.24 -13.26 2.73
C LEU A 187 -19.06 -14.13 2.31
N LEU A 188 -18.38 -14.76 3.26
CA LEU A 188 -17.17 -15.55 3.06
C LEU A 188 -17.39 -17.04 3.40
N ASN A 189 -18.54 -17.58 2.97
CA ASN A 189 -18.91 -18.99 3.11
C ASN A 189 -18.83 -19.54 4.55
N TYR A 190 -19.05 -18.69 5.55
CA TYR A 190 -18.96 -18.98 6.97
C TYR A 190 -17.59 -19.51 7.44
N ASP A 191 -16.53 -19.29 6.66
CA ASP A 191 -15.16 -19.69 6.98
C ASP A 191 -14.47 -18.61 7.83
N ASP A 192 -14.36 -18.88 9.13
CA ASP A 192 -13.70 -17.99 10.08
C ASP A 192 -12.21 -17.77 9.78
N LYS A 193 -11.52 -18.77 9.19
CA LYS A 193 -10.11 -18.59 8.79
C LYS A 193 -10.02 -17.62 7.63
N LEU A 194 -11.00 -17.64 6.72
CA LEU A 194 -11.06 -16.71 5.60
C LEU A 194 -11.36 -15.29 6.08
N VAL A 195 -12.36 -15.12 6.95
CA VAL A 195 -12.65 -13.80 7.56
C VAL A 195 -11.43 -13.28 8.30
N LYS A 196 -10.75 -14.13 9.08
CA LYS A 196 -9.56 -13.73 9.83
C LYS A 196 -8.44 -13.26 8.90
N SER A 197 -8.04 -14.09 7.93
CA SER A 197 -6.91 -13.82 7.06
C SER A 197 -7.15 -12.69 6.04
N GLN A 198 -8.39 -12.49 5.59
CA GLN A 198 -8.72 -11.52 4.54
C GLN A 198 -9.20 -10.17 5.10
N VAL A 199 -9.79 -10.15 6.30
CA VAL A 199 -10.41 -8.94 6.86
C VAL A 199 -9.73 -8.49 8.14
N ILE A 200 -9.46 -9.40 9.06
CA ILE A 200 -9.01 -9.03 10.41
C ILE A 200 -7.49 -8.82 10.46
N ASP A 201 -6.73 -9.75 9.89
CA ASP A 201 -5.28 -9.76 9.99
C ASP A 201 -4.66 -8.61 9.18
N THR A 202 -3.69 -7.93 9.78
CA THR A 202 -2.81 -7.00 9.09
C THR A 202 -1.63 -7.75 8.47
N TYR A 203 -1.02 -7.17 7.44
CA TYR A 203 0.22 -7.70 6.90
C TYR A 203 1.34 -7.66 7.94
N ASP A 204 2.22 -8.65 7.88
CA ASP A 204 3.39 -8.72 8.75
C ASP A 204 4.44 -7.69 8.30
N LEU A 205 4.91 -6.87 9.24
CA LEU A 205 5.97 -5.88 9.03
C LEU A 205 7.25 -6.52 8.47
N ALA A 206 7.52 -7.79 8.79
CA ALA A 206 8.67 -8.52 8.27
C ALA A 206 8.59 -8.78 6.75
N VAL A 207 7.39 -8.75 6.17
CA VAL A 207 7.18 -9.04 4.75
C VAL A 207 6.79 -7.82 3.93
N VAL A 208 6.31 -6.72 4.53
CA VAL A 208 5.92 -5.51 3.78
C VAL A 208 7.16 -4.67 3.41
N SER A 209 7.32 -4.35 2.12
CA SER A 209 8.43 -3.49 1.65
C SER A 209 8.14 -2.00 1.71
N ASN A 210 6.87 -1.61 1.65
CA ASN A 210 6.41 -0.23 1.81
C ASN A 210 4.95 -0.21 2.26
N TYR A 211 4.64 0.70 3.17
CA TYR A 211 3.26 1.11 3.47
C TYR A 211 3.28 2.59 3.84
N SER A 212 2.18 3.27 3.57
CA SER A 212 1.90 4.64 3.97
C SER A 212 1.22 4.69 5.33
N GLN A 213 0.98 5.91 5.83
CA GLN A 213 -0.14 6.12 6.74
C GLN A 213 -1.44 5.53 6.15
N LEU A 214 -2.32 5.01 7.02
CA LEU A 214 -3.60 4.44 6.58
C LEU A 214 -4.44 5.49 5.82
N ASP A 215 -4.79 5.19 4.58
CA ASP A 215 -5.62 6.02 3.72
C ASP A 215 -7.04 5.45 3.58
N LEU A 216 -7.95 5.97 4.40
CA LEU A 216 -9.38 5.59 4.37
C LEU A 216 -10.07 5.89 3.04
N LYS A 217 -9.47 6.72 2.17
CA LYS A 217 -10.01 7.06 0.84
C LYS A 217 -9.37 6.26 -0.29
N SER A 218 -8.45 5.35 0.01
CA SER A 218 -7.80 4.51 -1.00
C SER A 218 -8.84 3.67 -1.73
N ILE A 219 -8.67 3.54 -3.05
CA ILE A 219 -9.43 2.58 -3.85
C ILE A 219 -9.23 1.14 -3.33
N MET A 220 -8.11 0.86 -2.67
CA MET A 220 -7.76 -0.45 -2.09
C MET A 220 -8.33 -0.66 -0.67
N MET A 221 -9.08 0.31 -0.14
CA MET A 221 -9.72 0.19 1.17
C MET A 221 -11.02 -0.61 1.07
N TYR A 222 -11.23 -1.54 1.98
CA TYR A 222 -12.53 -2.21 2.11
C TYR A 222 -13.58 -1.26 2.70
N PHE A 223 -14.79 -1.37 2.14
CA PHE A 223 -15.98 -0.82 2.77
C PHE A 223 -16.07 -1.33 4.22
N MET A 224 -16.25 -0.42 5.16
CA MET A 224 -16.32 -0.74 6.57
C MET A 224 -17.34 0.15 7.27
N PRO A 225 -18.54 -0.38 7.56
CA PRO A 225 -19.52 0.31 8.38
C PRO A 225 -18.95 0.73 9.74
N ALA A 226 -19.40 1.87 10.26
CA ALA A 226 -19.06 2.36 11.60
C ALA A 226 -19.28 1.34 12.73
N SER A 227 -20.22 0.41 12.56
CA SER A 227 -20.47 -0.66 13.54
C SER A 227 -19.33 -1.66 13.67
N LEU A 228 -18.41 -1.72 12.70
CA LEU A 228 -17.32 -2.70 12.66
C LEU A 228 -16.02 -2.23 13.32
N ASN A 229 -15.91 -0.95 13.68
CA ASN A 229 -14.73 -0.40 14.35
C ASN A 229 -15.08 0.36 15.63
N GLU A 230 -14.10 0.48 16.52
CA GLU A 230 -14.24 1.11 17.83
C GLU A 230 -14.45 2.62 17.73
N GLU A 231 -13.85 3.25 16.73
CA GLU A 231 -13.92 4.69 16.48
C GLU A 231 -15.27 5.15 15.92
N GLY A 232 -16.13 4.23 15.49
CA GLY A 232 -17.41 4.56 14.86
C GLY A 232 -17.27 5.28 13.52
N ILE A 233 -16.16 5.05 12.82
CA ILE A 233 -15.86 5.67 11.53
C ILE A 233 -16.52 4.86 10.41
N ASP A 234 -17.35 5.50 9.62
CA ASP A 234 -17.92 4.92 8.40
C ASP A 234 -16.95 5.10 7.23
N ILE A 235 -16.57 3.99 6.59
CA ILE A 235 -15.69 3.97 5.41
C ILE A 235 -16.55 3.50 4.24
N PRO A 236 -17.03 4.42 3.38
CA PRO A 236 -17.89 4.09 2.24
C PRO A 236 -17.08 3.41 1.12
N VAL A 237 -17.79 2.96 0.07
CA VAL A 237 -17.14 2.52 -1.17
C VAL A 237 -16.42 3.71 -1.80
N ASN A 238 -15.10 3.61 -1.95
CA ASN A 238 -14.28 4.65 -2.57
C ASN A 238 -14.32 4.50 -4.08
N LEU A 239 -14.92 5.46 -4.80
CA LEU A 239 -15.19 5.32 -6.25
C LEU A 239 -14.04 5.76 -7.16
N THR A 240 -12.99 6.35 -6.60
CA THR A 240 -11.89 6.97 -7.37
C THR A 240 -10.56 6.79 -6.65
N LEU A 241 -9.46 6.81 -7.41
CA LEU A 241 -8.11 6.83 -6.85
C LEU A 241 -7.90 8.02 -5.92
N SER A 242 -7.41 7.74 -4.72
CA SER A 242 -7.04 8.74 -3.73
C SER A 242 -5.78 9.51 -4.14
N LYS A 243 -5.43 10.52 -3.34
CA LYS A 243 -4.15 11.25 -3.46
C LYS A 243 -2.97 10.28 -3.36
N LEU A 244 -3.05 9.35 -2.42
CA LEU A 244 -1.98 8.43 -2.10
C LEU A 244 -1.88 7.28 -3.10
N ASP A 245 -3.01 6.75 -3.58
CA ASP A 245 -3.03 5.74 -4.66
C ASP A 245 -2.25 6.24 -5.88
N LYS A 246 -2.52 7.48 -6.30
CA LYS A 246 -1.85 8.14 -7.43
C LYS A 246 -0.35 8.32 -7.16
N ALA A 247 0.01 8.79 -5.97
CA ALA A 247 1.39 9.00 -5.59
C ALA A 247 2.19 7.68 -5.60
N PHE A 248 1.66 6.66 -4.94
CA PHE A 248 2.33 5.36 -4.82
C PHE A 248 2.48 4.68 -6.18
N ILE A 249 1.44 4.68 -7.02
CA ILE A 249 1.57 4.05 -8.34
C ILE A 249 2.55 4.80 -9.25
N THR A 250 2.62 6.14 -9.16
CA THR A 250 3.63 6.94 -9.89
C THR A 250 5.05 6.62 -9.44
N LEU A 251 5.28 6.41 -8.14
CA LEU A 251 6.61 6.11 -7.60
C LEU A 251 7.03 4.65 -7.81
N ASN A 252 6.06 3.73 -7.81
CA ASN A 252 6.31 2.32 -8.14
C ASN A 252 6.45 2.10 -9.65
N TYR A 253 5.82 2.88 -10.51
CA TYR A 253 5.96 2.81 -11.97
C TYR A 253 6.38 4.18 -12.54
N PRO A 254 7.61 4.64 -12.29
CA PRO A 254 8.03 5.98 -12.67
C PRO A 254 8.29 6.09 -14.18
N GLY A 255 8.30 7.32 -14.68
CA GLY A 255 8.69 7.62 -16.07
C GLY A 255 7.56 7.83 -17.07
N ASN A 256 6.31 7.91 -16.61
CA ASN A 256 5.19 8.23 -17.49
C ASN A 256 5.27 9.69 -17.95
N ALA A 257 5.54 9.91 -19.23
CA ALA A 257 5.66 11.24 -19.83
C ALA A 257 4.35 12.06 -19.78
N ASN A 258 3.21 11.38 -19.74
CA ASN A 258 1.87 11.98 -19.69
C ASN A 258 1.24 11.90 -18.29
N CYS A 259 2.06 11.67 -17.25
CA CYS A 259 1.58 11.54 -15.88
C CYS A 259 0.79 12.79 -15.45
N LYS A 260 -0.39 12.59 -14.86
CA LYS A 260 -1.24 13.68 -14.38
C LYS A 260 -0.73 14.36 -13.10
N ILE A 261 0.28 13.79 -12.46
CA ILE A 261 1.01 14.41 -11.34
C ILE A 261 2.50 14.45 -11.63
N SER A 262 3.19 15.49 -11.16
CA SER A 262 4.66 15.54 -11.25
C SER A 262 5.30 14.56 -10.27
N ILE A 263 6.53 14.14 -10.55
CA ILE A 263 7.31 13.30 -9.62
C ILE A 263 7.47 13.97 -8.25
N TYR A 264 7.64 15.29 -8.21
CA TYR A 264 7.72 16.05 -6.95
C TYR A 264 6.41 16.00 -6.16
N LYS A 265 5.27 16.14 -6.85
CA LYS A 265 3.96 16.04 -6.22
C LYS A 265 3.71 14.63 -5.68
N ALA A 266 4.09 13.59 -6.43
CA ALA A 266 3.99 12.21 -5.98
C ALA A 266 4.85 11.96 -4.72
N LEU A 267 6.08 12.48 -4.69
CA LEU A 267 6.97 12.37 -3.52
C LEU A 267 6.40 13.11 -2.30
N ASP A 268 5.91 14.34 -2.46
CA ASP A 268 5.26 15.11 -1.39
C ASP A 268 4.02 14.39 -0.84
N ASP A 269 3.19 13.88 -1.75
CA ASP A 269 1.96 13.18 -1.42
C ASP A 269 2.21 11.85 -0.69
N ALA A 270 3.31 11.17 -1.01
CA ALA A 270 3.79 9.97 -0.34
C ALA A 270 4.61 10.27 0.94
N GLY A 271 4.82 11.55 1.28
CA GLY A 271 5.59 11.95 2.46
C GLY A 271 7.09 11.73 2.35
N VAL A 272 7.63 11.58 1.14
CA VAL A 272 9.06 11.38 0.91
C VAL A 272 9.81 12.70 1.15
N THR A 273 10.82 12.65 2.02
CA THR A 273 11.58 13.83 2.43
C THR A 273 13.09 13.60 2.39
N GLY A 274 13.85 14.68 2.51
CA GLY A 274 15.32 14.62 2.61
C GLY A 274 16.02 14.24 1.30
N PRO A 275 17.24 13.68 1.37
CA PRO A 275 18.05 13.36 0.19
C PRO A 275 17.39 12.40 -0.81
N ALA A 276 16.48 11.55 -0.33
CA ALA A 276 15.74 10.60 -1.18
C ALA A 276 14.95 11.29 -2.30
N VAL A 277 14.42 12.49 -2.05
CA VAL A 277 13.67 13.27 -3.07
C VAL A 277 14.55 13.54 -4.28
N THR A 278 15.72 14.13 -4.07
CA THR A 278 16.65 14.49 -5.15
C THR A 278 17.12 13.26 -5.90
N ASP A 279 17.44 12.19 -5.18
CA ASP A 279 17.93 10.96 -5.78
C ASP A 279 16.88 10.25 -6.65
N ILE A 280 15.63 10.16 -6.18
CA ILE A 280 14.52 9.54 -6.92
C ILE A 280 14.19 10.37 -8.17
N VAL A 281 14.13 11.70 -8.03
CA VAL A 281 13.89 12.59 -9.18
C VAL A 281 15.01 12.46 -10.21
N LYS A 282 16.27 12.46 -9.78
CA LYS A 282 17.42 12.32 -10.69
C LYS A 282 17.36 10.99 -11.46
N ALA A 283 17.11 9.88 -10.77
CA ALA A 283 16.98 8.57 -11.42
C ALA A 283 15.80 8.55 -12.42
N THR A 284 14.65 9.09 -12.02
CA THR A 284 13.45 9.19 -12.88
C THR A 284 13.71 10.00 -14.14
N ASN A 285 14.32 11.19 -14.02
CA ASN A 285 14.61 12.07 -15.14
C ASN A 285 15.67 11.49 -16.09
N ASN A 286 16.58 10.65 -15.59
CA ASN A 286 17.57 9.95 -16.38
C ASN A 286 17.03 8.68 -17.08
N GLY A 287 15.75 8.36 -16.90
CA GLY A 287 15.16 7.12 -17.41
C GLY A 287 15.53 5.88 -16.60
N ASP A 288 16.27 6.03 -15.50
CA ASP A 288 16.66 4.92 -14.62
C ASP A 288 15.52 4.60 -13.62
N TYR A 289 14.43 4.10 -14.19
CA TYR A 289 13.23 3.72 -13.46
C TYR A 289 13.49 2.63 -12.40
N PRO A 290 14.29 1.57 -12.67
CA PRO A 290 14.65 0.59 -11.66
C PRO A 290 15.28 1.22 -10.42
N THR A 291 16.27 2.10 -10.59
CA THR A 291 16.91 2.80 -9.47
C THR A 291 15.94 3.74 -8.76
N ALA A 292 15.09 4.46 -9.50
CA ALA A 292 14.09 5.35 -8.91
C ALA A 292 13.13 4.59 -7.98
N ARG A 293 12.58 3.45 -8.44
CA ARG A 293 11.72 2.58 -7.64
C ARG A 293 12.49 2.02 -6.44
N GLN A 294 13.70 1.51 -6.64
CA GLN A 294 14.49 0.92 -5.56
C GLN A 294 14.75 1.92 -4.44
N LYS A 295 15.13 3.16 -4.78
CA LYS A 295 15.34 4.23 -3.79
C LYS A 295 14.07 4.60 -3.03
N PHE A 296 12.90 4.56 -3.69
CA PHE A 296 11.63 4.75 -3.01
C PHE A 296 11.32 3.60 -2.03
N ILE A 297 11.60 2.35 -2.43
CA ILE A 297 11.48 1.18 -1.53
C ILE A 297 12.43 1.33 -0.33
N ASP A 298 13.70 1.66 -0.56
CA ASP A 298 14.71 1.84 0.48
C ASP A 298 14.30 2.95 1.47
N TYR A 299 13.75 4.06 0.95
CA TYR A 299 13.20 5.13 1.78
C TYR A 299 12.10 4.62 2.70
N ASN A 300 11.09 3.92 2.17
CA ASN A 300 9.99 3.39 2.97
C ASN A 300 10.49 2.38 4.01
N GLN A 301 11.43 1.51 3.64
CA GLN A 301 12.07 0.57 4.59
C GLN A 301 12.81 1.29 5.72
N SER A 302 13.46 2.42 5.43
CA SER A 302 14.12 3.22 6.46
C SER A 302 13.09 3.85 7.43
N VAL A 303 11.98 4.36 6.91
CA VAL A 303 10.89 4.95 7.73
C VAL A 303 10.24 3.89 8.62
N MET A 304 9.97 2.69 8.09
CA MET A 304 9.41 1.58 8.87
C MET A 304 10.34 1.20 10.04
N LYS A 305 11.64 1.02 9.77
CA LYS A 305 12.63 0.71 10.81
C LYS A 305 12.72 1.80 11.88
N LEU A 306 12.67 3.07 11.49
CA LEU A 306 12.67 4.20 12.43
C LEU A 306 11.41 4.21 13.29
N ASN A 307 10.24 3.92 12.71
CA ASN A 307 8.99 3.80 13.45
C ASN A 307 9.02 2.65 14.47
N ASP A 308 9.58 1.50 14.10
CA ASP A 308 9.72 0.36 15.01
C ASP A 308 10.66 0.68 16.18
N VAL A 309 11.80 1.33 15.90
CA VAL A 309 12.74 1.80 16.94
C VAL A 309 12.08 2.82 17.86
N ASN A 310 11.34 3.79 17.30
CA ASN A 310 10.63 4.80 18.08
C ASN A 310 9.51 4.19 18.93
N LYS A 311 8.73 3.24 18.41
CA LYS A 311 7.71 2.52 19.18
C LYS A 311 8.33 1.72 20.32
N SER A 312 9.44 1.02 20.06
CA SER A 312 10.19 0.29 21.10
C SER A 312 10.73 1.23 22.19
N PHE A 313 11.30 2.38 21.79
CA PHE A 313 11.78 3.40 22.72
C PHE A 313 10.63 4.03 23.54
N LEU A 314 9.53 4.42 22.91
CA LEU A 314 8.37 4.98 23.61
C LEU A 314 7.71 3.95 24.54
N GLY A 315 7.69 2.67 24.14
CA GLY A 315 7.21 1.58 24.98
C GLY A 315 8.10 1.35 26.21
N SER A 316 9.43 1.40 26.04
CA SER A 316 10.35 1.28 27.16
C SER A 316 10.27 2.49 28.10
N VAL A 317 10.19 3.71 27.56
CA VAL A 317 9.96 4.92 28.37
C VAL A 317 8.59 4.89 29.07
N GLY A 318 7.54 4.42 28.40
CA GLY A 318 6.19 4.28 28.96
C GLY A 318 6.15 3.30 30.13
N GLY A 319 6.78 2.13 30.00
CA GLY A 319 6.91 1.15 31.07
C GLY A 319 7.70 1.68 32.28
N VAL A 320 8.83 2.34 32.02
CA VAL A 320 9.65 2.95 33.09
C VAL A 320 8.92 4.13 33.76
N SER A 321 8.07 4.84 33.04
CA SER A 321 7.34 6.01 33.56
C SER A 321 6.17 5.66 34.50
N GLN A 322 5.56 4.48 34.34
CA GLN A 322 4.50 3.98 35.23
C GLN A 322 5.07 3.42 36.54
N GLU A 323 6.27 2.81 36.52
CA GLU A 323 6.90 2.29 37.73
C GLU A 323 7.54 3.38 38.61
N ASN A 324 7.97 4.52 38.03
CA ASN A 324 8.80 5.52 38.74
C ASN A 324 8.24 6.96 38.78
N GLY A 325 6.99 7.22 38.37
CA GLY A 325 6.36 8.55 38.52
C GLY A 325 6.92 9.67 37.60
N ILE A 326 7.68 9.31 36.56
CA ILE A 326 8.42 10.22 35.67
C ILE A 326 7.52 11.18 34.88
N LEU A 327 6.27 10.79 34.58
CA LEU A 327 5.32 11.64 33.84
C LEU A 327 5.01 12.97 34.55
N SER A 328 5.12 13.01 35.89
CA SER A 328 4.95 14.23 36.68
C SER A 328 6.14 15.22 36.54
N LYS A 329 7.27 14.75 36.00
CA LYS A 329 8.52 15.52 35.87
C LYS A 329 8.92 15.82 34.41
N LEU A 330 8.16 15.29 33.45
CA LEU A 330 8.36 15.49 32.01
C LEU A 330 8.48 16.97 31.60
N PRO A 331 7.69 17.92 32.17
CA PRO A 331 7.87 19.34 31.89
C PRO A 331 9.26 19.86 32.31
N THR A 332 9.74 19.46 33.48
CA THR A 332 11.10 19.78 34.00
C THR A 332 12.22 19.15 33.17
N PHE A 333 11.98 17.96 32.60
CA PHE A 333 12.94 17.27 31.73
C PHE A 333 13.03 17.93 30.35
N LEU A 334 11.89 18.33 29.76
CA LEU A 334 11.84 19.12 28.53
C LEU A 334 12.40 20.54 28.71
N ASP A 335 12.34 21.08 29.92
CA ASP A 335 12.95 22.36 30.27
C ASP A 335 14.45 22.28 30.63
N ASN A 336 15.03 21.08 30.65
CA ASN A 336 16.45 20.89 30.96
C ASN A 336 17.35 21.60 29.92
N PRO A 337 18.21 22.54 30.34
CA PRO A 337 19.07 23.32 29.44
C PRO A 337 20.01 22.47 28.57
N LEU A 338 20.47 21.31 29.09
CA LEU A 338 21.35 20.39 28.38
C LEU A 338 20.59 19.64 27.29
N LEU A 339 19.37 19.17 27.58
CA LEU A 339 18.51 18.52 26.58
C LEU A 339 18.11 19.51 25.47
N LYS A 340 17.75 20.75 25.85
CA LYS A 340 17.52 21.83 24.88
C LYS A 340 18.76 22.10 24.02
N ALA A 341 19.97 22.07 24.59
CA ALA A 341 21.21 22.23 23.85
C ALA A 341 21.48 21.06 22.89
N ILE A 342 21.21 19.81 23.29
CA ILE A 342 21.33 18.61 22.45
C ILE A 342 20.34 18.65 21.29
N LEU A 343 19.05 18.92 21.58
CA LEU A 343 18.01 19.05 20.55
C LEU A 343 18.30 20.21 19.59
N LYS A 344 18.83 21.33 20.10
CA LYS A 344 19.28 22.46 19.28
C LYS A 344 20.48 22.09 18.41
N ASN A 345 21.41 21.28 18.91
CA ASN A 345 22.53 20.75 18.11
C ASN A 345 22.05 19.79 17.01
N ILE A 346 21.11 18.90 17.31
CA ILE A 346 20.50 18.01 16.31
C ILE A 346 19.74 18.81 15.26
N ALA A 347 18.92 19.79 15.68
CA ALA A 347 18.19 20.68 14.78
C ALA A 347 19.15 21.48 13.89
N ASN A 348 20.24 22.01 14.45
CA ASN A 348 21.27 22.73 13.69
C ASN A 348 22.00 21.81 12.71
N GLN A 349 22.30 20.57 13.07
CA GLN A 349 22.88 19.58 12.14
C GLN A 349 21.94 19.28 10.96
N VAL A 350 20.63 19.17 11.22
CA VAL A 350 19.62 18.98 10.16
C VAL A 350 19.49 20.21 9.27
N MET A 351 19.58 21.42 9.83
CA MET A 351 19.53 22.68 9.07
C MET A 351 20.78 22.87 8.18
N VAL A 352 21.97 22.50 8.69
CA VAL A 352 23.22 22.50 7.93
C VAL A 352 23.19 21.48 6.78
N GLN A 353 22.65 20.27 7.02
CA GLN A 353 22.46 19.27 5.96
C GLN A 353 21.47 19.70 4.86
N ARG A 354 20.60 20.68 5.16
CA ARG A 354 19.62 21.25 4.23
C ARG A 354 20.05 22.57 3.60
N ALA A 355 21.32 22.96 3.75
CA ALA A 355 21.90 24.20 3.24
C ALA A 355 21.17 25.49 3.69
N ILE A 356 20.51 25.46 4.85
CA ILE A 356 19.98 26.65 5.51
C ILE A 356 21.12 27.18 6.39
N THR A 357 21.63 28.38 6.09
CA THR A 357 22.78 28.97 6.79
C THR A 357 22.44 29.27 8.25
N ALA A 358 22.69 28.30 9.13
CA ALA A 358 22.83 28.51 10.56
C ALA A 358 24.24 29.08 10.78
N ASP A 359 24.31 30.39 10.97
CA ASP A 359 25.53 31.07 11.37
C ASP A 359 25.92 30.62 12.80
N ILE A 360 27.23 30.56 13.08
CA ILE A 360 27.93 30.10 14.29
C ILE A 360 28.27 28.60 14.32
N GLY A 361 29.52 28.29 13.95
CA GLY A 361 30.12 26.95 14.05
C GLY A 361 30.93 26.75 15.32
N VAL A 362 31.16 25.48 15.69
CA VAL A 362 32.37 25.01 16.42
C VAL A 362 32.70 23.56 16.00
N PRO A 363 33.99 23.19 15.87
CA PRO A 363 34.48 21.96 15.24
C PRO A 363 34.68 20.79 16.22
N GLY A 364 34.60 19.57 15.68
CA GLY A 364 35.28 18.38 16.22
C GLY A 364 34.59 17.63 17.34
N THR A 365 33.66 16.73 17.00
CA THR A 365 33.36 15.51 17.79
C THR A 365 32.75 14.46 16.86
N ALA A 366 33.11 13.19 17.08
CA ALA A 366 32.65 12.08 16.25
C ALA A 366 31.33 11.54 16.79
N GLN A 367 30.53 10.95 15.92
CA GLN A 367 29.20 10.36 16.15
C GLN A 367 29.11 9.42 17.38
N ARG A 368 30.26 8.92 17.85
CA ARG A 368 30.41 8.05 19.03
C ARG A 368 30.21 8.79 20.36
N ASP A 369 30.60 10.06 20.43
CA ASP A 369 30.53 10.88 21.66
C ASP A 369 29.07 11.17 22.08
N VAL A 370 28.15 11.18 21.10
CA VAL A 370 26.70 11.39 21.33
C VAL A 370 26.04 10.14 21.93
N LEU A 371 26.38 8.96 21.41
CA LEU A 371 25.84 7.70 21.92
C LEU A 371 26.39 7.38 23.31
N ASP A 372 27.67 7.70 23.56
CA ASP A 372 28.29 7.54 24.88
C ASP A 372 27.69 8.52 25.91
N SER A 373 27.33 9.75 25.49
CA SER A 373 26.65 10.73 26.35
C SER A 373 25.20 10.33 26.67
N ILE A 374 24.47 9.76 25.70
CA ILE A 374 23.12 9.21 25.93
C ILE A 374 23.20 7.99 26.87
N GLY A 375 24.20 7.13 26.68
CA GLY A 375 24.48 5.98 27.56
C GLY A 375 24.79 6.40 29.00
N ALA A 376 25.63 7.41 29.19
CA ALA A 376 25.95 7.97 30.52
C ALA A 376 24.75 8.64 31.21
N LEU A 377 23.83 9.26 30.45
CA LEU A 377 22.60 9.84 31.00
C LEU A 377 21.61 8.78 31.47
N ILE A 378 21.44 7.70 30.71
CA ILE A 378 20.52 6.61 31.03
C ILE A 378 21.02 5.78 32.23
N THR A 379 22.33 5.73 32.45
CA THR A 379 22.95 4.92 33.52
C THR A 379 23.31 5.70 34.77
N SER A 380 23.02 7.01 34.82
CA SER A 380 23.33 7.85 35.99
C SER A 380 22.46 7.49 37.19
N PRO A 381 23.04 7.06 38.33
CA PRO A 381 22.30 6.79 39.56
C PRO A 381 21.59 8.02 40.13
N GLU A 382 22.07 9.22 39.79
CA GLU A 382 21.51 10.50 40.26
C GLU A 382 20.19 10.84 39.56
N LEU A 383 20.01 10.38 38.30
CA LEU A 383 18.76 10.49 37.56
C LEU A 383 17.76 9.38 37.93
N ALA A 384 18.24 8.25 38.45
CA ALA A 384 17.39 7.17 38.95
C ALA A 384 16.82 7.45 40.36
N ALA A 385 17.47 8.32 41.14
CA ALA A 385 17.07 8.67 42.51
C ALA A 385 16.31 10.00 42.63
N ALA A 386 16.22 10.78 41.55
CA ALA A 386 15.52 12.06 41.54
C ALA A 386 14.05 11.87 41.20
#